data_AF-A0A5K1F894-F1
#
_entry.id   AF-A0A5K1F894-F1
#
_cell.length_a   1.000
_cell.length_b   1.000
_cell.length_c   1.000
_cell.angle_alpha   90.00
_cell.angle_beta   90.00
_cell.angle_gamma   90.00
#
_symmetry.space_group_name_H-M   'P 1'
#
loop_
_entity.id
_entity.type
_entity.pdbx_description
1 polymer ?
#
loop_
_entity_poly.entity_id
_entity_poly.type
_entity_poly.pdbx_seq_one_letter_code
_entity_poly.pdbx_strand_id
1 'polypeptide(L)' 'QEKGRAMVNEMVGKLTSICWDKCITGTPGSKFSSSEVSCLTNCAQRYLDMSKIIMQRFQSMQ' A
#
# COMPACT_ATOMS: atom_id res chain seq x y z
N GLN A 1 -10.90 -19.15 -8.85
CA GLN A 1 -9.99 -18.13 -9.40
C GLN A 1 -10.51 -16.71 -9.20
N GLU A 2 -11.83 -16.46 -9.24
CA GLU A 2 -12.42 -15.13 -9.01
C GLU A 2 -12.15 -14.54 -7.62
N LYS A 3 -12.24 -15.35 -6.54
CA LYS A 3 -11.94 -14.89 -5.17
C LYS A 3 -10.52 -14.32 -5.03
N GLY A 4 -9.53 -14.95 -5.66
CA GLY A 4 -8.14 -14.47 -5.64
C GLY A 4 -7.99 -13.10 -6.32
N ARG A 5 -8.66 -12.91 -7.47
CA ARG A 5 -8.67 -11.62 -8.18
C ARG A 5 -9.38 -10.53 -7.38
N ALA A 6 -10.52 -10.84 -6.77
CA ALA A 6 -11.26 -9.89 -5.95
C ALA A 6 -10.42 -9.40 -4.76
N MET A 7 -9.72 -10.30 -4.06
CA MET A 7 -8.82 -9.94 -2.95
C MET A 7 -7.66 -9.06 -3.41
N VAL A 8 -7.02 -9.39 -4.54
CA VAL A 8 -5.93 -8.56 -5.09
C VAL A 8 -6.44 -7.17 -5.46
N ASN A 9 -7.61 -7.07 -6.08
CA ASN A 9 -8.20 -5.78 -6.45
C ASN A 9 -8.52 -4.91 -5.23
N GLU A 10 -9.09 -5.50 -4.17
CA GLU A 10 -9.35 -4.80 -2.92
C GLU A 10 -8.05 -4.29 -2.27
N MET A 11 -7.03 -5.15 -2.23
CA MET A 11 -5.72 -4.81 -1.70
C MET A 11 -5.05 -3.68 -2.49
N VAL A 12 -5.10 -3.72 -3.83
CA VAL A 12 -4.59 -2.66 -4.70
C VAL A 12 -5.33 -1.35 -4.41
N GLY A 13 -6.66 -1.36 -4.39
CA GLY A 13 -7.45 -0.16 -4.09
C GLY A 13 -7.11 0.46 -2.73
N LYS A 14 -6.96 -0.37 -1.70
CA LYS A 14 -6.58 0.06 -0.36
C LYS A 14 -5.19 0.69 -0.32
N LEU A 15 -4.20 0.04 -0.94
CA LEU A 15 -2.84 0.56 -1.04
C LEU A 15 -2.80 1.88 -1.82
N THR A 16 -3.52 1.96 -2.94
CA THR A 16 -3.63 3.17 -3.75
C THR A 16 -4.16 4.33 -2.92
N SER A 17 -5.28 4.16 -2.20
CA SER A 17 -5.85 5.23 -1.37
C SER A 17 -4.89 5.67 -0.26
N ILE A 18 -4.36 4.73 0.52
CA ILE A 18 -3.49 5.06 1.66
C ILE A 18 -2.19 5.73 1.21
N CYS A 19 -1.58 5.23 0.14
CA CYS A 19 -0.31 5.78 -0.33
C CYS A 19 -0.49 7.08 -1.09
N TRP A 20 -1.64 7.29 -1.75
CA TRP A 20 -2.00 8.58 -2.30
C TRP A 20 -2.04 9.66 -1.21
N ASP A 21 -2.83 9.44 -0.15
CA ASP A 21 -3.00 10.40 0.95
C ASP A 21 -1.69 10.73 1.67
N LYS A 22 -0.74 9.78 1.70
CA LYS A 22 0.57 9.95 2.35
C LYS A 22 1.61 10.63 1.48
N CYS A 23 1.60 10.36 0.17
CA CYS A 23 2.70 10.73 -0.71
C CYS A 23 2.37 11.90 -1.62
N ILE A 24 1.08 12.14 -1.91
CA ILE A 24 0.63 13.18 -2.83
C ILE A 24 -0.01 14.30 -2.02
N THR A 25 0.77 15.32 -1.69
CA THR A 25 0.35 16.45 -0.83
C THR A 25 -0.19 17.64 -1.62
N GLY A 26 -0.15 17.57 -2.94
CA GLY A 26 -0.64 18.60 -3.85
C GLY A 26 -1.12 17.99 -5.16
N THR A 27 -1.38 18.83 -6.15
CA THR A 27 -1.69 18.33 -7.50
C THR A 27 -0.40 17.85 -8.17
N PRO A 28 -0.28 16.56 -8.55
CA PRO A 28 0.90 16.09 -9.26
C PRO A 28 1.03 16.78 -10.63
N GLY A 29 2.26 16.84 -11.15
CA GLY A 29 2.50 17.30 -12.51
C GLY A 29 2.03 16.28 -13.56
N SER A 30 2.49 16.45 -14.80
CA SER A 30 2.22 15.47 -15.89
C SER A 30 2.82 14.08 -15.62
N LYS A 31 3.72 13.97 -14.65
CA LYS A 31 4.33 12.74 -14.13
C LYS A 31 4.61 12.91 -12.64
N PHE A 32 4.69 11.80 -11.92
CA PHE A 32 5.22 11.82 -10.56
C PHE A 32 6.70 12.22 -10.59
N SER A 33 7.06 13.11 -9.68
CA SER A 33 8.44 13.42 -9.32
C SER A 33 9.16 12.20 -8.76
N SER A 34 10.49 12.24 -8.74
CA SER A 34 11.31 11.16 -8.17
C SER A 34 11.02 10.91 -6.68
N SER A 35 10.68 11.96 -5.93
CA SER A 35 10.30 11.86 -4.52
C SER A 35 8.93 11.19 -4.35
N GLU A 36 7.94 11.55 -5.18
CA GLU A 36 6.61 10.91 -5.15
C GLU A 36 6.70 9.42 -5.49
N VAL A 37 7.43 9.05 -6.56
CA VAL A 37 7.66 7.64 -6.93
C VAL A 37 8.33 6.87 -5.79
N SER A 38 9.37 7.45 -5.19
CA SER A 38 10.07 6.83 -4.06
C SER A 38 9.15 6.68 -2.85
N CYS A 39 8.34 7.68 -2.54
CA CYS A 39 7.38 7.63 -1.44
C CYS A 39 6.34 6.53 -1.67
N LEU A 40 5.71 6.49 -2.85
CA LEU A 40 4.68 5.51 -3.19
C LEU A 40 5.21 4.07 -3.09
N THR A 41 6.42 3.83 -3.62
CA THR A 41 7.11 2.53 -3.54
C THR A 41 7.34 2.12 -2.09
N ASN A 42 7.91 3.03 -1.29
CA ASN A 42 8.19 2.78 0.12
C ASN A 42 6.90 2.59 0.94
N CYS A 43 5.85 3.35 0.64
CA CYS A 43 4.57 3.27 1.33
C CYS A 43 3.93 1.90 1.12
N ALA A 44 3.84 1.43 -0.13
CA ALA A 44 3.27 0.13 -0.43
C ALA A 44 4.05 -0.99 0.26
N GLN A 45 5.38 -0.99 0.14
CA GLN A 45 6.23 -2.01 0.76
C GLN A 45 6.08 -2.03 2.30
N ARG A 46 6.15 -0.85 2.95
CA ARG A 46 6.00 -0.74 4.40
C ARG A 46 4.62 -1.17 4.89
N TYR A 47 3.56 -0.91 4.11
CA TYR A 47 2.22 -1.37 4.47
C TYR A 47 2.15 -2.89 4.52
N LEU A 48 2.76 -3.58 3.54
CA LEU A 48 2.80 -5.03 3.48
C LEU A 48 3.64 -5.63 4.59
N ASP A 49 4.82 -5.07 4.84
CA ASP A 49 5.72 -5.53 5.90
C ASP A 49 5.04 -5.43 7.27
N MET A 50 4.43 -4.28 7.57
CA MET A 50 3.72 -4.09 8.82
C MET A 50 2.48 -4.98 8.94
N SER A 51 1.72 -5.14 7.86
CA SER A 51 0.57 -6.05 7.84
C SER A 51 0.99 -7.48 8.18
N LYS A 52 2.12 -7.94 7.62
CA LYS A 52 2.68 -9.26 7.92
C LYS A 52 3.11 -9.39 9.38
N ILE A 53 3.84 -8.41 9.92
CA ILE A 53 4.27 -8.42 11.33
C ILE A 53 3.06 -8.48 12.27
N ILE A 54 2.02 -7.68 12.00
CA ILE A 54 0.80 -7.67 12.79
C ILE A 54 0.11 -9.03 12.75
N MET A 55 -0.02 -9.64 11.56
CA MET A 55 -0.60 -10.98 11.42
C MET A 55 0.19 -12.05 12.19
N GLN A 56 1.53 -12.02 12.08
CA GLN A 56 2.40 -12.93 12.84
C GLN A 56 2.23 -12.75 14.35
N ARG A 57 2.10 -11.50 14.81
CA ARG A 57 1.87 -11.22 16.23
C ARG A 57 0.55 -11.81 16.71
N PHE A 58 -0.54 -11.64 15.95
CA PHE A 58 -1.84 -12.23 16.28
C PHE A 58 -1.78 -13.77 16.33
N GLN A 59 -1.08 -14.40 15.40
CA GLN A 59 -0.89 -15.85 15.39
C GLN A 59 -0.08 -16.33 16.61
N SER A 60 0.93 -15.56 17.05
CA SER A 60 1.74 -15.90 18.23
C SER A 60 1.01 -15.78 19.58
N MET A 61 -0.18 -15.15 19.60
CA MET A 61 -1.00 -14.99 20.80
C MET A 61 -2.11 -16.05 20.92
N GLN A 62 -2.29 -16.88 19.90
CA GLN A 62 -3.15 -18.07 19.93
C GLN A 62 -2.37 -19.26 20.45
#